data_AF-K1YSW7-F1
#
_entry.id   AF-K1YSW7-F1
#
_cell.length_a   1.000
_cell.length_b   1.000
_cell.length_c   1.000
_cell.angle_alpha   90.00
_cell.angle_beta   90.00
_cell.angle_gamma   90.00
#
_symmetry.space_group_name_H-M   'P 1'
#
loop_
_entity.id
_entity.type
_entity.pdbx_description
1 polymer ?
#
loop_
_entity_poly.entity_id
_entity_poly.type
_entity_poly.pdbx_seq_one_letter_code
_entity_poly.pdbx_strand_id
1 'polypeptide(L)'
;MEAMADTAMDTVMNTCDPALIRLLQLVSPTLPTGSFSYSQGLEWAVEAGWVHDSRSLGDWLGEAMQRAVCMVDIPILRLMYQACHDRSIEQLDRCCDLLLACRESHELQEEEKQRGRAMAVLLAGLSQLPDDGWQRVLSRSQLAGFAYAARRWDIDLHGAALGYLWGWLENQVLAGVKIIPLGQTAGQRLLLELGEKIVPAVAYGMTLQEDEIGSSSPALALAGCFHETQYTRLYRS
;
A
#
# COMPACT_ATOMS: atom_id res chain seq x y z
N MET A 1 -16.42 28.66 -49.70
CA MET A 1 -15.22 27.84 -49.42
C MET A 1 -15.07 27.84 -47.91
N GLU A 2 -15.58 26.79 -47.30
CA GLU A 2 -15.72 26.60 -45.85
C GLU A 2 -14.38 26.68 -45.12
N ALA A 3 -14.44 27.31 -43.94
CA ALA A 3 -13.45 27.22 -42.89
C ALA A 3 -13.82 26.11 -41.90
N MET A 4 -12.93 25.89 -40.92
CA MET A 4 -13.02 25.04 -39.72
C MET A 4 -12.33 23.67 -39.90
N ALA A 5 -11.12 23.46 -39.40
CA ALA A 5 -10.76 23.31 -37.97
C ALA A 5 -11.46 22.10 -37.36
N ASP A 6 -10.85 20.91 -37.44
CA ASP A 6 -11.02 19.90 -36.39
C ASP A 6 -9.97 18.79 -36.52
N THR A 7 -8.99 18.77 -35.62
CA THR A 7 -8.41 17.51 -35.11
C THR A 7 -7.82 17.81 -33.74
N ALA A 8 -8.68 18.26 -32.81
CA ALA A 8 -8.42 17.98 -31.42
C ALA A 8 -8.54 16.45 -31.30
N MET A 9 -7.40 15.79 -31.05
CA MET A 9 -7.38 14.36 -30.78
C MET A 9 -7.98 14.18 -29.40
N ASP A 10 -9.32 14.16 -29.36
CA ASP A 10 -10.11 13.79 -28.21
C ASP A 10 -9.54 12.48 -27.68
N THR A 11 -8.84 12.60 -26.55
CA THR A 11 -8.49 11.45 -25.72
C THR A 11 -9.80 11.00 -25.10
N VAL A 12 -10.57 10.25 -25.88
CA VAL A 12 -11.80 9.61 -25.43
C VAL A 12 -11.39 8.68 -24.30
N MET A 13 -11.71 9.12 -23.09
CA MET A 13 -11.67 8.34 -21.86
C MET A 13 -12.55 7.10 -22.09
N ASN A 14 -11.93 5.97 -22.40
CA ASN A 14 -12.62 4.72 -22.72
C ASN A 14 -13.17 4.12 -21.41
N THR A 15 -14.44 4.39 -21.12
CA THR A 15 -15.10 4.28 -19.80
C THR A 15 -15.48 2.86 -19.34
N CYS A 16 -14.74 1.83 -19.74
CA CYS A 16 -14.81 0.53 -19.05
C CYS A 16 -13.50 -0.22 -19.24
N ASP A 17 -12.43 0.29 -18.65
CA ASP A 17 -11.13 -0.38 -18.64
C ASP A 17 -11.20 -1.60 -17.71
N PRO A 18 -11.06 -2.84 -18.21
CA PRO A 18 -11.00 -4.03 -17.37
C PRO A 18 -9.91 -3.95 -16.30
N ALA A 19 -8.80 -3.26 -16.58
CA ALA A 19 -7.73 -3.03 -15.62
C ALA A 19 -8.20 -2.17 -14.44
N LEU A 20 -8.98 -1.11 -14.69
CA LEU A 20 -9.57 -0.29 -13.63
C LEU A 20 -10.48 -1.13 -12.72
N ILE A 21 -11.33 -1.99 -13.29
CA ILE A 21 -12.20 -2.87 -12.48
C ILE A 21 -11.37 -3.82 -11.61
N ARG A 22 -10.26 -4.36 -12.15
CA ARG A 22 -9.34 -5.22 -11.39
C ARG A 22 -8.58 -4.44 -10.32
N LEU A 23 -8.25 -3.18 -10.56
CA LEU A 23 -7.66 -2.31 -9.56
C LEU A 23 -8.63 -2.08 -8.40
N LEU A 24 -9.88 -1.73 -8.70
CA LEU A 24 -10.95 -1.57 -7.69
C LEU A 24 -11.14 -2.85 -6.87
N GLN A 25 -11.08 -4.02 -7.52
CA GLN A 25 -11.11 -5.30 -6.81
C GLN A 25 -9.91 -5.47 -5.88
N LEU A 26 -8.70 -5.13 -6.33
CA LEU A 26 -7.44 -5.34 -5.60
C LEU A 26 -7.29 -4.40 -4.40
N VAL A 27 -7.86 -3.19 -4.47
CA VAL A 27 -7.78 -2.19 -3.39
C VAL A 27 -9.00 -2.21 -2.49
N SER A 28 -9.97 -3.07 -2.76
CA SER A 28 -11.20 -3.16 -1.96
C SER A 28 -10.88 -3.48 -0.49
N PRO A 29 -11.48 -2.76 0.48
CA PRO A 29 -11.37 -3.09 1.91
C PRO A 29 -11.84 -4.51 2.26
N THR A 30 -12.68 -5.10 1.41
CA THR A 30 -13.21 -6.46 1.58
C THR A 30 -12.30 -7.55 1.01
N LEU A 31 -11.16 -7.18 0.40
CA LEU A 31 -10.20 -8.16 -0.10
C LEU A 31 -9.69 -9.01 1.08
N PRO A 32 -9.72 -10.36 1.02
CA PRO A 32 -9.44 -11.24 2.15
C PRO A 32 -7.91 -11.38 2.41
N THR A 33 -7.21 -10.26 2.55
CA THR A 33 -5.78 -10.17 2.88
C THR A 33 -5.53 -9.87 4.35
N GLY A 34 -6.58 -9.55 5.12
CA GLY A 34 -6.50 -9.25 6.56
C GLY A 34 -6.04 -7.84 6.90
N SER A 35 -5.97 -6.93 5.93
CA SER A 35 -5.43 -5.56 6.11
C SER A 35 -6.11 -4.77 7.23
N PHE A 36 -7.42 -4.97 7.46
CA PHE A 36 -8.19 -4.31 8.52
C PHE A 36 -7.77 -4.66 9.96
N SER A 37 -6.94 -5.68 10.14
CA SER A 37 -6.48 -6.15 11.46
C SER A 37 -5.23 -5.42 11.96
N TYR A 38 -4.68 -4.48 11.18
CA TYR A 38 -3.40 -3.84 11.43
C TYR A 38 -3.52 -2.32 11.40
N SER A 39 -2.90 -1.67 12.39
CA SER A 39 -2.85 -0.24 12.66
C SER A 39 -1.45 0.35 12.45
N GLN A 40 -0.42 -0.50 12.38
CA GLN A 40 0.98 -0.14 12.12
C GLN A 40 1.53 0.83 13.17
N GLY A 41 1.34 0.49 14.45
CA GLY A 41 1.78 1.29 15.61
C GLY A 41 0.87 2.47 15.95
N LEU A 42 -0.18 2.74 15.16
CA LEU A 42 -1.14 3.81 15.45
C LEU A 42 -1.87 3.59 16.78
N GLU A 43 -2.22 2.34 17.12
CA GLU A 43 -2.89 2.03 18.39
C GLU A 43 -2.05 2.47 19.59
N TRP A 44 -0.75 2.19 19.58
CA TRP A 44 0.16 2.64 20.64
C TRP A 44 0.32 4.16 20.63
N ALA A 45 0.45 4.79 19.45
CA ALA A 45 0.59 6.24 19.35
C ALA A 45 -0.63 6.99 19.93
N VAL A 46 -1.82 6.38 19.87
CA VAL A 46 -3.02 6.91 20.52
C VAL A 46 -2.97 6.72 22.05
N GLU A 47 -2.59 5.53 22.54
CA GLU A 47 -2.43 5.29 23.98
C GLU A 47 -1.39 6.24 24.61
N ALA A 48 -0.28 6.49 23.90
CA ALA A 48 0.77 7.41 24.31
C ALA A 48 0.37 8.91 24.19
N GLY A 49 -0.81 9.20 23.63
CA GLY A 49 -1.32 10.57 23.45
C GLY A 49 -0.68 11.36 22.31
N TRP A 50 0.15 10.74 21.47
CA TRP A 50 0.77 11.39 20.31
C TRP A 50 -0.27 11.69 19.24
N VAL A 51 -1.26 10.82 19.10
CA VAL A 51 -2.38 10.96 18.18
C VAL A 51 -3.67 10.91 18.99
N HIS A 52 -4.45 11.98 19.01
CA HIS A 52 -5.60 12.10 19.92
C HIS A 52 -6.82 12.83 19.31
N ASP A 53 -6.69 13.33 18.09
CA ASP A 53 -7.78 13.97 17.36
C ASP A 53 -7.59 13.82 15.84
N SER A 54 -8.53 14.37 15.07
CA SER A 54 -8.48 14.29 13.60
C SER A 54 -7.24 14.97 13.01
N ARG A 55 -6.74 16.04 13.64
CA ARG A 55 -5.60 16.80 13.10
C ARG A 55 -4.31 16.03 13.31
N SER A 56 -4.05 15.60 14.54
CA SER A 56 -2.89 14.77 14.89
C SER A 56 -2.87 13.44 14.13
N LEU A 57 -4.05 12.86 13.83
CA LEU A 57 -4.13 11.69 12.93
C LEU A 57 -3.71 12.04 11.50
N GLY A 58 -4.17 13.17 10.96
CA GLY A 58 -3.76 13.66 9.64
C GLY A 58 -2.25 13.89 9.54
N ASP A 59 -1.65 14.50 10.57
CA ASP A 59 -0.21 14.74 10.66
C ASP A 59 0.56 13.40 10.70
N TRP A 60 0.14 12.46 11.54
CA TRP A 60 0.74 11.13 11.65
C TRP A 60 0.70 10.34 10.34
N LEU A 61 -0.47 10.29 9.69
CA LEU A 61 -0.65 9.57 8.43
C LEU A 61 0.07 10.25 7.27
N GLY A 62 0.14 11.59 7.26
CA GLY A 62 0.91 12.35 6.30
C GLY A 62 2.39 12.00 6.33
N GLU A 63 2.99 11.97 7.52
CA GLU A 63 4.39 11.56 7.70
C GLU A 63 4.60 10.08 7.39
N ALA A 64 3.72 9.19 7.84
CA ALA A 64 3.81 7.76 7.53
C ALA A 64 3.72 7.49 6.02
N MET A 65 2.84 8.20 5.29
CA MET A 65 2.76 8.12 3.84
C MET A 65 4.08 8.54 3.17
N GLN A 66 4.69 9.64 3.61
CA GLN A 66 5.94 10.12 3.03
C GLN A 66 7.12 9.21 3.37
N ARG A 67 7.20 8.72 4.60
CA ARG A 67 8.35 7.96 5.09
C ARG A 67 8.27 6.47 4.78
N ALA A 68 7.13 5.83 5.02
CA ALA A 68 7.00 4.39 4.84
C ALA A 68 6.57 4.03 3.41
N VAL A 69 5.53 4.69 2.89
CA VAL A 69 4.96 4.25 1.61
C VAL A 69 5.73 4.85 0.43
N CYS A 70 5.90 6.17 0.42
CA CYS A 70 6.52 6.91 -0.68
C CYS A 70 8.00 6.56 -0.87
N MET A 71 8.79 6.48 0.21
CA MET A 71 10.24 6.23 0.15
C MET A 71 10.64 4.74 0.12
N VAL A 72 9.72 3.82 0.41
CA VAL A 72 10.02 2.37 0.47
C VAL A 72 9.06 1.59 -0.41
N ASP A 73 7.76 1.59 -0.10
CA ASP A 73 6.82 0.69 -0.75
C ASP A 73 6.61 1.03 -2.24
N ILE A 74 6.50 2.31 -2.62
CA ILE A 74 6.33 2.74 -4.01
C ILE A 74 7.54 2.39 -4.91
N PRO A 75 8.80 2.74 -4.57
CA PRO A 75 9.93 2.35 -5.39
C PRO A 75 10.12 0.83 -5.42
N ILE A 76 9.89 0.12 -4.31
CA ILE A 76 9.96 -1.35 -4.30
C ILE A 76 8.85 -1.96 -5.17
N LEU A 77 7.63 -1.41 -5.13
CA LEU A 77 6.53 -1.84 -6.00
C LEU A 77 6.93 -1.73 -7.48
N ARG A 78 7.60 -0.64 -7.87
CA ARG A 78 8.15 -0.48 -9.23
C ARG A 78 9.14 -1.59 -9.58
N LEU A 79 10.08 -1.90 -8.68
CA LEU A 79 11.06 -2.97 -8.89
C LEU A 79 10.40 -4.36 -8.97
N MET A 80 9.45 -4.64 -8.08
CA MET A 80 8.68 -5.89 -8.07
C MET A 80 7.80 -6.03 -9.33
N TYR A 81 7.17 -4.95 -9.78
CA TYR A 81 6.37 -4.93 -11.00
C TYR A 81 7.23 -5.22 -12.23
N GLN A 82 8.43 -4.63 -12.31
CA GLN A 82 9.39 -4.93 -13.37
C GLN A 82 9.87 -6.37 -13.31
N ALA A 83 10.20 -6.91 -12.12
CA ALA A 83 10.56 -8.31 -11.94
C ALA A 83 9.43 -9.26 -12.41
N CYS A 84 8.17 -8.92 -12.13
CA CYS A 84 7.00 -9.63 -12.64
C CYS A 84 6.89 -9.56 -14.17
N HIS A 85 7.19 -8.40 -14.78
CA HIS A 85 7.22 -8.25 -16.23
C HIS A 85 8.30 -9.14 -16.87
N ASP A 86 9.50 -9.13 -16.31
CA ASP A 86 10.66 -9.90 -16.80
C ASP A 86 10.61 -11.38 -16.39
N ARG A 87 9.59 -11.78 -15.62
CA ARG A 87 9.41 -13.12 -15.05
C ARG A 87 10.60 -13.58 -14.19
N SER A 88 11.26 -12.64 -13.52
CA SER A 88 12.42 -12.89 -12.68
C SER A 88 12.02 -13.13 -11.23
N ILE A 89 11.84 -14.40 -10.86
CA ILE A 89 11.56 -14.80 -9.46
C ILE A 89 12.70 -14.38 -8.53
N GLU A 90 13.95 -14.48 -8.98
CA GLU A 90 15.13 -14.07 -8.21
C GLU A 90 15.12 -12.58 -7.88
N GLN A 91 14.80 -11.72 -8.86
CA GLN A 91 14.72 -10.28 -8.62
C GLN A 91 13.55 -9.93 -7.70
N LEU A 92 12.41 -10.60 -7.86
CA LEU A 92 11.28 -10.43 -6.97
C LEU A 92 11.62 -10.83 -5.52
N ASP A 93 12.33 -11.94 -5.35
CA ASP A 93 12.76 -12.44 -4.03
C ASP A 93 13.73 -11.46 -3.34
N ARG A 94 14.68 -10.88 -4.09
CA ARG A 94 15.57 -9.81 -3.58
C ARG A 94 14.78 -8.56 -3.18
N CYS A 95 13.75 -8.18 -3.92
CA CYS A 95 12.88 -7.06 -3.53
C CYS A 95 12.10 -7.37 -2.25
N CYS A 96 11.68 -8.61 -2.03
CA CYS A 96 11.07 -9.04 -0.77
C CYS A 96 12.07 -8.92 0.39
N ASP A 97 13.33 -9.30 0.20
CA ASP A 97 14.38 -9.12 1.22
C ASP A 97 14.59 -7.65 1.57
N LEU A 98 14.69 -6.78 0.56
CA LEU A 98 14.83 -5.34 0.76
C LEU A 98 13.63 -4.76 1.52
N LEU A 99 12.40 -5.10 1.12
CA LEU A 99 11.19 -4.62 1.77
C LEU A 99 11.15 -5.03 3.25
N LEU A 100 11.42 -6.31 3.54
CA LEU A 100 11.40 -6.84 4.89
C LEU A 100 12.52 -6.23 5.75
N ALA A 101 13.68 -5.92 5.17
CA ALA A 101 14.74 -5.19 5.87
C ALA A 101 14.33 -3.76 6.25
N CYS A 102 13.45 -3.12 5.46
CA CYS A 102 12.87 -1.82 5.77
C CYS A 102 11.71 -1.88 6.79
N ARG A 103 11.22 -3.07 7.17
CA ARG A 103 10.23 -3.22 8.25
C ARG A 103 10.96 -3.29 9.59
N GLU A 104 11.06 -2.13 10.24
CA GLU A 104 11.92 -1.91 11.41
C GLU A 104 11.48 -2.70 12.67
N SER A 105 10.19 -3.06 12.79
CA SER A 105 9.69 -3.88 13.90
C SER A 105 9.38 -5.31 13.48
N HIS A 106 9.40 -6.23 14.45
CA HIS A 106 9.04 -7.63 14.21
C HIS A 106 7.57 -7.76 13.80
N GLU A 107 6.69 -6.97 14.42
CA GLU A 107 5.26 -6.93 14.07
C GLU A 107 5.00 -6.50 12.62
N LEU A 108 5.71 -5.48 12.11
CA LEU A 108 5.56 -5.04 10.71
C LEU A 108 6.07 -6.11 9.72
N GLN A 109 7.15 -6.82 10.07
CA GLN A 109 7.63 -7.94 9.26
C GLN A 109 6.63 -9.10 9.23
N GLU A 110 6.05 -9.45 10.38
CA GLU A 110 5.08 -10.52 10.45
C GLU A 110 3.74 -10.15 9.81
N GLU A 111 3.31 -8.89 9.89
CA GLU A 111 2.18 -8.35 9.14
C GLU A 111 2.39 -8.55 7.63
N GLU A 112 3.52 -8.06 7.09
CA GLU A 112 3.84 -8.14 5.65
C GLU A 112 3.82 -9.59 5.15
N LYS A 113 4.43 -10.52 5.91
CA LYS A 113 4.45 -11.95 5.58
C LYS A 113 3.06 -12.60 5.70
N GLN A 114 2.27 -12.25 6.72
CA GLN A 114 0.91 -12.78 6.89
C GLN A 114 0.00 -12.34 5.74
N ARG A 115 0.05 -11.06 5.37
CA ARG A 115 -0.70 -10.50 4.24
C ARG A 115 -0.21 -11.09 2.91
N GLY A 116 1.10 -11.34 2.77
CA GLY A 116 1.67 -12.06 1.64
C GLY A 116 1.11 -13.48 1.47
N ARG A 117 1.11 -14.27 2.55
CA ARG A 117 0.49 -15.62 2.55
C ARG A 117 -0.98 -15.57 2.13
N ALA A 118 -1.75 -14.65 2.71
CA ALA A 118 -3.16 -14.49 2.38
C ALA A 118 -3.36 -14.10 0.90
N MET A 119 -2.55 -13.18 0.38
CA MET A 119 -2.59 -12.78 -1.03
C MET A 119 -2.25 -13.94 -1.97
N ALA A 120 -1.23 -14.74 -1.66
CA ALA A 120 -0.87 -15.91 -2.45
C ALA A 120 -1.99 -16.97 -2.47
N VAL A 121 -2.63 -17.24 -1.32
CA VAL A 121 -3.80 -18.13 -1.23
C VAL A 121 -4.97 -17.60 -2.07
N LEU A 122 -5.25 -16.29 -1.98
CA LEU A 122 -6.30 -15.67 -2.78
C LEU A 122 -6.04 -15.82 -4.27
N LEU A 123 -4.84 -15.46 -4.74
CA LEU A 123 -4.49 -15.57 -6.16
C LEU A 123 -4.54 -17.02 -6.66
N ALA A 124 -4.13 -17.99 -5.83
CA ALA A 124 -4.29 -19.41 -6.13
C ALA A 124 -5.76 -19.80 -6.27
N GLY A 125 -6.60 -19.39 -5.32
CA GLY A 125 -8.05 -19.67 -5.32
C GLY A 125 -8.81 -19.02 -6.48
N LEU A 126 -8.27 -17.94 -7.04
CA LEU A 126 -8.78 -17.27 -8.25
C LEU A 126 -8.21 -17.87 -9.55
N SER A 127 -7.41 -18.94 -9.46
CA SER A 127 -6.69 -19.55 -10.58
C SER A 127 -5.81 -18.54 -11.35
N GLN A 128 -5.22 -17.59 -10.62
CA GLN A 128 -4.36 -16.53 -11.18
C GLN A 128 -2.86 -16.81 -10.96
N LEU A 129 -2.50 -17.85 -10.20
CA LEU A 129 -1.12 -18.25 -10.02
C LEU A 129 -0.71 -19.34 -11.03
N PRO A 130 0.54 -19.29 -11.53
CA PRO A 130 1.16 -20.37 -12.27
C PRO A 130 1.85 -21.36 -11.32
N ASP A 131 2.16 -22.57 -11.82
CA ASP A 131 2.72 -23.68 -11.02
C ASP A 131 4.24 -23.59 -10.75
N ASP A 132 4.92 -22.55 -11.25
CA ASP A 132 6.38 -22.42 -11.37
C ASP A 132 7.07 -21.69 -10.19
N GLY A 133 6.63 -21.91 -8.96
CA GLY A 133 7.32 -21.42 -7.76
C GLY A 133 7.02 -19.97 -7.35
N TRP A 134 6.22 -19.25 -8.12
CA TRP A 134 5.74 -17.90 -7.76
C TRP A 134 5.04 -17.87 -6.41
N GLN A 135 4.19 -18.87 -6.13
CA GLN A 135 3.45 -18.93 -4.87
C GLN A 135 4.37 -18.80 -3.65
N ARG A 136 5.58 -19.39 -3.70
CA ARG A 136 6.56 -19.31 -2.62
C ARG A 136 7.01 -17.87 -2.41
N VAL A 137 7.42 -17.16 -3.46
CA VAL A 137 7.93 -15.79 -3.33
C VAL A 137 6.81 -14.79 -3.01
N LEU A 138 5.64 -14.93 -3.66
CA LEU A 138 4.48 -14.08 -3.39
C LEU A 138 3.94 -14.25 -1.95
N SER A 139 4.17 -15.40 -1.32
CA SER A 139 3.79 -15.62 0.08
C SER A 139 4.66 -14.85 1.09
N ARG A 140 5.79 -14.28 0.66
CA ARG A 140 6.72 -13.55 1.53
C ARG A 140 6.28 -12.10 1.79
N SER A 141 5.56 -11.49 0.85
CA SER A 141 5.17 -10.09 0.90
C SER A 141 3.85 -9.89 0.17
N GLN A 142 2.95 -9.11 0.77
CA GLN A 142 1.73 -8.71 0.10
C GLN A 142 2.03 -7.79 -1.09
N LEU A 143 3.04 -6.91 -0.97
CA LEU A 143 3.45 -6.03 -2.05
C LEU A 143 3.87 -6.83 -3.29
N ALA A 144 4.58 -7.94 -3.11
CA ALA A 144 4.93 -8.84 -4.21
C ALA A 144 3.68 -9.46 -4.87
N GLY A 145 2.73 -9.95 -4.08
CA GLY A 145 1.43 -10.44 -4.55
C GLY A 145 0.61 -9.38 -5.29
N PHE A 146 0.63 -8.14 -4.79
CA PHE A 146 -0.03 -6.99 -5.40
C PHE A 146 0.61 -6.62 -6.74
N ALA A 147 1.94 -6.52 -6.79
CA ALA A 147 2.70 -6.24 -8.02
C ALA A 147 2.43 -7.30 -9.10
N TYR A 148 2.44 -8.58 -8.69
CA TYR A 148 2.11 -9.70 -9.57
C TYR A 148 0.70 -9.59 -10.13
N ALA A 149 -0.30 -9.39 -9.26
CA ALA A 149 -1.69 -9.28 -9.66
C ALA A 149 -1.92 -8.09 -10.61
N ALA A 150 -1.34 -6.93 -10.27
CA ALA A 150 -1.40 -5.73 -11.09
C ALA A 150 -0.83 -5.97 -12.49
N ARG A 151 0.37 -6.56 -12.58
CA ARG A 151 0.99 -6.89 -13.87
C ARG A 151 0.17 -7.93 -14.65
N ARG A 152 -0.39 -8.93 -13.96
CA ARG A 152 -1.18 -10.02 -14.56
C ARG A 152 -2.53 -9.56 -15.10
N TRP A 153 -3.11 -8.53 -14.49
CA TRP A 153 -4.39 -7.93 -14.88
C TRP A 153 -4.24 -6.67 -15.74
N ASP A 154 -3.04 -6.46 -16.30
CA ASP A 154 -2.70 -5.34 -17.18
C ASP A 154 -3.00 -3.96 -16.58
N ILE A 155 -2.93 -3.84 -15.25
CA ILE A 155 -2.95 -2.56 -14.55
C ILE A 155 -1.59 -1.93 -14.75
N ASP A 156 -1.56 -0.71 -15.29
CA ASP A 156 -0.31 0.03 -15.46
C ASP A 156 0.34 0.32 -14.10
N LEU A 157 1.67 0.46 -14.09
CA LEU A 157 2.43 0.65 -12.85
C LEU A 157 1.97 1.89 -12.06
N HIS A 158 1.63 2.98 -12.75
CA HIS A 158 1.21 4.21 -12.07
C HIS A 158 -0.15 4.01 -11.40
N GLY A 159 -1.12 3.44 -12.12
CA GLY A 159 -2.43 3.07 -11.56
C GLY A 159 -2.32 2.09 -10.38
N ALA A 160 -1.44 1.08 -10.48
CA ALA A 160 -1.18 0.14 -9.41
C ALA A 160 -0.64 0.84 -8.14
N ALA A 161 0.30 1.77 -8.31
CA ALA A 161 0.90 2.53 -7.21
C ALA A 161 -0.08 3.48 -6.53
N LEU A 162 -0.90 4.20 -7.32
CA LEU A 162 -1.98 5.04 -6.80
C LEU A 162 -2.98 4.21 -5.98
N GLY A 163 -3.41 3.07 -6.54
CA GLY A 163 -4.35 2.18 -5.85
C GLY A 163 -3.77 1.57 -4.58
N TYR A 164 -2.50 1.15 -4.60
CA TYR A 164 -1.83 0.62 -3.41
C TYR A 164 -1.80 1.66 -2.27
N LEU A 165 -1.33 2.87 -2.57
CA LEU A 165 -1.24 3.94 -1.58
C LEU A 165 -2.64 4.38 -1.09
N TRP A 166 -3.64 4.43 -1.97
CA TRP A 166 -5.03 4.68 -1.58
C TRP A 166 -5.54 3.61 -0.61
N GLY A 167 -5.38 2.32 -0.95
CA GLY A 167 -5.84 1.22 -0.11
C GLY A 167 -5.16 1.19 1.26
N TRP A 168 -3.87 1.55 1.32
CA TRP A 168 -3.16 1.75 2.59
C TRP A 168 -3.77 2.91 3.39
N LEU A 169 -3.96 4.08 2.78
CA LEU A 169 -4.48 5.27 3.45
C LEU A 169 -5.90 5.04 3.99
N GLU A 170 -6.78 4.44 3.19
CA GLU A 170 -8.15 4.12 3.58
C GLU A 170 -8.19 3.20 4.81
N ASN A 171 -7.33 2.18 4.82
CA ASN A 171 -7.21 1.26 5.95
C ASN A 171 -6.73 1.97 7.23
N GLN A 172 -5.72 2.84 7.11
CA GLN A 172 -5.17 3.56 8.25
C GLN A 172 -6.16 4.59 8.83
N VAL A 173 -6.90 5.30 7.97
CA VAL A 173 -7.97 6.21 8.43
C VAL A 173 -9.08 5.43 9.12
N LEU A 174 -9.48 4.27 8.58
CA LEU A 174 -10.49 3.41 9.21
C LEU A 174 -10.05 2.95 10.60
N ALA A 175 -8.77 2.61 10.77
CA ALA A 175 -8.21 2.28 12.08
C ALA A 175 -8.23 3.48 13.02
N GLY A 176 -7.70 4.64 12.60
CA GLY A 176 -7.67 5.85 13.43
C GLY A 176 -9.05 6.32 13.87
N VAL A 177 -10.07 6.23 13.01
CA VAL A 177 -11.47 6.56 13.36
C VAL A 177 -11.98 5.69 14.50
N LYS A 178 -11.60 4.41 14.56
CA LYS A 178 -12.02 3.48 15.62
C LYS A 178 -11.24 3.66 16.90
N ILE A 179 -9.92 3.88 16.81
CA ILE A 179 -9.02 3.96 17.97
C ILE A 179 -9.19 5.30 18.72
N ILE A 180 -9.45 6.42 18.01
CA ILE A 180 -9.58 7.79 18.57
C ILE A 180 -11.05 8.21 18.82
N PRO A 181 -12.00 7.27 18.79
CA PRO A 181 -13.43 7.51 18.50
C PRO A 181 -13.81 8.76 17.66
N LEU A 182 -13.27 8.90 16.45
CA LEU A 182 -13.67 10.01 15.55
C LEU A 182 -15.01 9.72 14.86
N GLY A 183 -15.71 10.78 14.45
CA GLY A 183 -16.91 10.65 13.61
C GLY A 183 -16.58 10.21 12.18
N GLN A 184 -17.48 9.46 11.53
CA GLN A 184 -17.28 8.96 10.16
C GLN A 184 -16.99 10.07 9.14
N THR A 185 -17.66 11.22 9.29
CA THR A 185 -17.42 12.40 8.44
C THR A 185 -16.01 12.96 8.62
N ALA A 186 -15.41 12.86 9.80
CA ALA A 186 -14.04 13.30 10.02
C ALA A 186 -13.05 12.40 9.26
N GLY A 187 -13.26 11.08 9.28
CA GLY A 187 -12.47 10.15 8.47
C GLY A 187 -12.55 10.44 6.97
N GLN A 188 -13.77 10.69 6.44
CA GLN A 188 -13.94 11.04 5.03
C GLN A 188 -13.27 12.37 4.65
N ARG A 189 -13.28 13.37 5.55
CA ARG A 189 -12.54 14.63 5.33
C ARG A 189 -11.03 14.39 5.28
N LEU A 190 -10.49 13.54 6.16
CA LEU A 190 -9.08 13.16 6.12
C LEU A 190 -8.70 12.44 4.83
N LEU A 191 -9.56 11.56 4.31
CA LEU A 191 -9.32 10.89 3.03
C LEU A 191 -9.30 11.87 1.86
N LEU A 192 -10.16 12.89 1.87
CA LEU A 192 -10.12 13.96 0.86
C LEU A 192 -8.80 14.74 0.96
N GLU A 193 -8.44 15.22 2.15
CA GLU A 193 -7.25 16.03 2.37
C GLU A 193 -5.94 15.28 2.06
N LEU A 194 -5.78 14.07 2.60
CA LEU A 194 -4.58 13.27 2.39
C LEU A 194 -4.56 12.65 0.99
N GLY A 195 -5.73 12.42 0.38
CA GLY A 195 -5.87 11.94 -1.00
C GLY A 195 -5.21 12.87 -2.02
N GLU A 196 -5.26 14.19 -1.81
CA GLU A 196 -4.58 15.19 -2.65
C GLU A 196 -3.05 15.00 -2.69
N LYS A 197 -2.47 14.37 -1.66
CA LYS A 197 -1.03 14.13 -1.54
C LYS A 197 -0.57 12.81 -2.18
N ILE A 198 -1.50 11.93 -2.57
CA ILE A 198 -1.17 10.61 -3.12
C ILE A 198 -0.42 10.72 -4.45
N VAL A 199 -0.95 11.50 -5.39
CA VAL A 199 -0.36 11.67 -6.73
C VAL A 199 1.08 12.19 -6.66
N PRO A 200 1.39 13.30 -5.96
CA PRO A 200 2.77 13.76 -5.84
C PRO A 200 3.68 12.78 -5.08
N ALA A 201 3.17 12.08 -4.06
CA ALA A 201 3.94 11.07 -3.34
C ALA A 201 4.32 9.89 -4.26
N VAL A 202 3.36 9.35 -5.02
CA VAL A 202 3.65 8.29 -6.00
C VAL A 202 4.63 8.77 -7.05
N ALA A 203 4.46 9.99 -7.59
CA ALA A 203 5.38 10.54 -8.57
C ALA A 203 6.81 10.61 -8.03
N TYR A 204 7.00 11.08 -6.78
CA TYR A 204 8.32 11.12 -6.15
C TYR A 204 8.89 9.72 -5.90
N GLY A 205 8.12 8.82 -5.28
CA GLY A 205 8.57 7.45 -5.01
C GLY A 205 8.99 6.69 -6.27
N MET A 206 8.33 6.96 -7.41
CA MET A 206 8.71 6.37 -8.70
C MET A 206 10.06 6.85 -9.24
N THR A 207 10.56 8.00 -8.80
CA THR A 207 11.86 8.54 -9.22
C THR A 207 13.05 7.97 -8.45
N LEU A 208 12.82 7.43 -7.25
CA LEU A 208 13.89 6.92 -6.39
C LEU A 208 14.58 5.71 -7.02
N GLN A 209 15.92 5.77 -7.03
CA GLN A 209 16.78 4.65 -7.40
C GLN A 209 16.88 3.65 -6.25
N GLU A 210 17.34 2.42 -6.55
CA GLU A 210 17.39 1.33 -5.56
C GLU A 210 18.27 1.66 -4.34
N ASP A 211 19.38 2.38 -4.54
CA ASP A 211 20.29 2.83 -3.48
C ASP A 211 19.75 4.02 -2.65
N GLU A 212 18.67 4.65 -3.12
CA GLU A 212 17.94 5.69 -2.40
C GLU A 212 16.74 5.13 -1.61
N ILE A 213 16.41 3.83 -1.79
CA ILE A 213 15.31 3.17 -1.10
C ILE A 213 15.66 3.00 0.38
N GLY A 214 14.79 3.57 1.21
CA GLY A 214 14.95 3.52 2.64
C GLY A 214 14.45 4.80 3.27
N SER A 215 13.97 4.66 4.50
CA SER A 215 13.54 5.80 5.29
C SER A 215 13.72 5.46 6.74
N SER A 216 13.98 6.47 7.55
CA SER A 216 13.94 6.36 9.00
C SER A 216 12.76 7.18 9.49
N SER A 217 11.84 6.52 10.21
CA SER A 217 10.80 7.20 10.97
C SER A 217 10.90 6.75 12.43
N PRO A 218 11.76 7.39 13.25
CA PRO A 218 11.99 6.96 14.62
C PRO A 218 10.71 6.87 15.45
N ALA A 219 9.75 7.78 15.22
CA ALA A 219 8.47 7.75 15.91
C ALA A 219 7.63 6.52 15.52
N LEU A 220 7.55 6.17 14.24
CA LEU A 220 6.82 4.99 13.76
C LEU A 220 7.50 3.69 14.23
N ALA A 221 8.83 3.64 14.16
CA ALA A 221 9.63 2.50 14.63
C ALA A 221 9.40 2.25 16.12
N LEU A 222 9.51 3.31 16.94
CA LEU A 222 9.28 3.23 18.38
C LEU A 222 7.84 2.82 18.69
N ALA A 223 6.86 3.42 18.02
CA ALA A 223 5.45 3.06 18.20
C ALA A 223 5.19 1.59 17.89
N GLY A 224 5.76 1.07 16.80
CA GLY A 224 5.68 -0.35 16.46
C GLY A 224 6.32 -1.24 17.52
N CYS A 225 7.55 -0.93 17.95
CA CYS A 225 8.25 -1.70 18.98
C CYS A 225 7.51 -1.67 20.34
N PHE A 226 6.92 -0.55 20.72
CA PHE A 226 6.19 -0.46 21.98
C PHE A 226 4.82 -1.13 21.92
N HIS A 227 4.17 -1.14 20.76
CA HIS A 227 2.92 -1.88 20.53
C HIS A 227 3.07 -3.39 20.81
N GLU A 228 4.26 -3.96 20.59
CA GLU A 228 4.58 -5.36 20.92
C GLU A 228 4.37 -5.68 22.42
N THR A 229 4.50 -4.68 23.29
CA THR A 229 4.42 -4.81 24.76
C THR A 229 3.17 -4.16 25.38
N GLN A 230 2.26 -3.65 24.55
CA GLN A 230 1.05 -2.95 25.01
C GLN A 230 0.06 -3.91 25.68
N TYR A 231 -0.49 -3.52 26.83
CA TYR A 231 -1.34 -4.40 27.65
C TYR A 231 -2.73 -4.64 27.05
N THR A 232 -3.36 -3.60 26.49
CA THR A 232 -4.68 -3.69 25.84
C THR A 232 -4.51 -3.42 24.35
N ARG A 233 -4.94 -4.38 23.51
CA ARG A 233 -4.74 -4.35 22.06
C ARG A 233 -6.02 -4.74 21.32
N LEU A 234 -6.48 -3.89 20.41
CA LEU A 234 -7.57 -4.14 19.48
C LEU A 234 -7.03 -4.61 18.12
N TYR A 235 -5.79 -4.27 17.78
CA TYR A 235 -5.13 -4.60 16.51
C TYR A 235 -3.95 -5.57 16.71
N ARG A 236 -3.63 -6.33 15.65
CA ARG A 236 -2.57 -7.34 15.66
C ARG A 236 -1.17 -6.76 15.44
N SER A 237 -1.08 -5.53 14.92
CA SER A 237 0.09 -4.62 14.84
C SER A 237 -0.38 -3.19 14.58
#